data_AF-A0A1Z9CC75-F1
#
_entry.id   AF-A0A1Z9CC75-F1
#
_cell.length_a   1.000
_cell.length_b   1.000
_cell.length_c   1.000
_cell.angle_alpha   90.00
_cell.angle_beta   90.00
_cell.angle_gamma   90.00
#
_symmetry.space_group_name_H-M   'P 1'
#
loop_
_entity.id
_entity.type
_entity.pdbx_description
1 polymer ?
#
loop_
_entity_poly.entity_id
_entity_poly.type
_entity_poly.pdbx_seq_one_letter_code
_entity_poly.pdbx_strand_id
1 'polypeptide(L)'
;MNKLLSKVLFLSISATMMFTACEDDDEGVVNGDIVGSWNLESLDLTYERVVSVPAGEDQNQEYKNYLDWDANGDAATEAYFQAIGGKTSAAVLGATFSTIDIKNGDNIPGFPRTTALTSPAALAGFGVSLLLQIDDAAKRGEGATYKITGTYPTIRQADCQTTITVASITDQGLYVTDFDRAGAEKLGNFMITPDPTLGGAVLPPFYTGVYEVDEQLNDGVAEKVLNIDYVDEDGHDERYKNVQDAWSEADDRVITGYNLQFNDANGNIASADPNPAVLNPTHRGGYFAHPTLMIAPYSFQYTFYFYNAGLSLRAQATDAKNPLTDLDGDGTVGVGDMVMFMHYDNLAGGGGVTPLGVPFASMVDSSDPTAPKIVDDSGTVFSGANPNAGGKMYFATREGLCVPTNEILTVKSVWAEAEE
;
A
#
# COMPACT_ATOMS: atom_id res chain seq x y z
N MET A 1 -38.70 -76.98 6.62
CA MET A 1 -37.83 -77.11 5.42
C MET A 1 -36.77 -76.02 5.54
N ASN A 2 -35.57 -76.32 6.02
CA ASN A 2 -34.42 -76.87 5.28
C ASN A 2 -33.85 -75.97 4.18
N LYS A 3 -32.59 -75.58 4.45
CA LYS A 3 -31.48 -75.13 3.58
C LYS A 3 -31.40 -73.65 3.24
N LEU A 4 -30.42 -72.89 3.76
CA LEU A 4 -28.93 -72.97 3.76
C LEU A 4 -28.27 -72.43 2.49
N LEU A 5 -27.17 -71.70 2.75
CA LEU A 5 -26.03 -71.29 1.90
C LEU A 5 -26.16 -69.90 1.25
N SER A 6 -25.19 -68.97 1.35
CA SER A 6 -23.76 -69.12 1.67
C SER A 6 -23.14 -67.83 2.27
N LYS A 7 -22.11 -68.06 3.11
CA LYS A 7 -21.03 -67.18 3.60
C LYS A 7 -20.43 -66.31 2.46
N VAL A 8 -19.84 -65.13 2.70
CA VAL A 8 -18.47 -64.93 3.22
C VAL A 8 -18.34 -63.66 4.09
N LEU A 9 -17.59 -63.84 5.18
CA LEU A 9 -17.13 -62.90 6.20
C LEU A 9 -15.93 -62.08 5.69
N PHE A 10 -15.84 -60.79 6.01
CA PHE A 10 -14.59 -60.17 6.47
C PHE A 10 -14.88 -59.02 7.46
N LEU A 11 -13.92 -58.82 8.34
CA LEU A 11 -13.97 -58.30 9.70
C LEU A 11 -13.63 -56.79 9.76
N SER A 12 -14.04 -56.13 10.86
CA SER A 12 -13.48 -54.91 11.48
C SER A 12 -13.76 -53.58 10.75
N ILE A 13 -14.13 -52.45 11.38
CA ILE A 13 -13.90 -51.93 12.74
C ILE A 13 -15.17 -51.20 13.21
N SER A 14 -15.56 -51.47 14.45
CA SER A 14 -16.53 -50.70 15.23
C SER A 14 -15.85 -49.44 15.77
N ALA A 15 -16.38 -48.26 15.45
CA ALA A 15 -16.34 -47.06 16.30
C ALA A 15 -17.15 -45.96 15.59
N THR A 16 -18.46 -46.07 15.69
CA THR A 16 -19.37 -44.95 15.50
C THR A 16 -19.10 -43.98 16.65
N MET A 17 -18.28 -42.95 16.46
CA MET A 17 -18.29 -41.78 17.33
C MET A 17 -19.46 -40.89 16.93
N MET A 18 -20.66 -41.31 17.32
CA MET A 18 -21.77 -40.39 17.56
C MET A 18 -21.67 -40.01 19.03
N PHE A 19 -21.22 -38.79 19.32
CA PHE A 19 -21.46 -38.19 20.63
C PHE A 19 -22.89 -37.63 20.63
N THR A 20 -23.84 -38.48 21.03
CA THR A 20 -25.10 -38.01 21.61
C THR A 20 -24.86 -37.85 23.10
N ALA A 21 -24.59 -36.64 23.57
CA ALA A 21 -24.59 -36.33 24.99
C ALA A 21 -26.00 -35.87 25.40
N CYS A 22 -26.64 -36.66 26.25
CA CYS A 22 -27.75 -36.26 27.12
C CYS A 22 -27.51 -36.97 28.45
N GLU A 23 -27.76 -36.28 29.56
CA GLU A 23 -27.40 -36.60 30.97
C GLU A 23 -25.95 -36.20 31.29
N ASP A 24 -25.64 -35.19 32.11
CA ASP A 24 -26.23 -34.73 33.38
C ASP A 24 -26.09 -33.18 33.56
N ASP A 25 -26.87 -32.58 34.47
CA ASP A 25 -26.80 -31.16 34.91
C ASP A 25 -25.48 -30.83 35.67
N ASP A 26 -24.32 -31.03 35.05
CA ASP A 26 -23.12 -30.24 35.33
C ASP A 26 -23.20 -29.01 34.42
N GLU A 27 -23.05 -27.80 34.97
CA GLU A 27 -23.00 -26.54 34.21
C GLU A 27 -21.79 -26.57 33.26
N GLY A 28 -21.95 -27.24 32.11
CA GLY A 28 -20.98 -27.25 31.02
C GLY A 28 -20.95 -25.89 30.33
N VAL A 29 -19.78 -25.54 29.80
CA VAL A 29 -19.61 -24.34 28.99
C VAL A 29 -20.50 -24.43 27.75
N VAL A 30 -21.41 -23.49 27.59
CA VAL A 30 -22.48 -23.48 26.57
C VAL A 30 -21.91 -23.37 25.17
N ASN A 31 -20.91 -22.52 24.97
CA ASN A 31 -20.24 -22.31 23.68
C ASN A 31 -19.02 -23.23 23.48
N GLY A 32 -18.76 -24.17 24.39
CA GLY A 32 -17.70 -25.17 24.28
C GLY A 32 -16.29 -24.59 24.41
N ASP A 33 -15.34 -25.24 23.74
CA ASP A 33 -13.89 -25.03 23.92
C ASP A 33 -13.35 -23.67 23.46
N ILE A 34 -14.15 -22.83 22.79
CA ILE A 34 -13.75 -21.48 22.39
C ILE A 34 -13.70 -20.51 23.59
N VAL A 35 -14.48 -20.80 24.65
CA VAL A 35 -14.55 -19.95 25.85
C VAL A 35 -13.24 -20.06 26.61
N GLY A 36 -12.65 -18.90 26.94
CA GLY A 36 -11.36 -18.85 27.60
C GLY A 36 -10.58 -17.58 27.28
N SER A 37 -9.30 -17.59 27.65
CA SER A 37 -8.35 -16.53 27.32
C SER A 37 -7.32 -17.07 26.32
N TRP A 38 -6.97 -16.26 25.32
CA TRP A 38 -6.16 -16.67 24.19
C TRP A 38 -5.12 -15.60 23.83
N ASN A 39 -3.85 -15.99 23.70
CA ASN A 39 -2.78 -15.12 23.24
C ASN A 39 -2.55 -15.31 21.73
N LEU A 40 -2.44 -14.20 21.00
CA LEU A 40 -2.18 -14.25 19.56
C LEU A 40 -0.78 -14.83 19.28
N GLU A 41 -0.73 -15.88 18.45
CA GLU A 41 0.50 -16.53 18.03
C GLU A 41 0.88 -16.23 16.58
N SER A 42 -0.13 -16.04 15.72
CA SER A 42 0.11 -15.59 14.36
C SER A 42 -1.06 -14.78 13.80
N LEU A 43 -0.73 -13.89 12.87
CA LEU A 43 -1.69 -13.00 12.23
C LEU A 43 -1.30 -12.80 10.77
N ASP A 44 -2.21 -13.12 9.85
CA ASP A 44 -2.07 -12.82 8.44
C ASP A 44 -3.18 -11.85 8.01
N LEU A 45 -2.78 -10.68 7.52
CA LEU A 45 -3.68 -9.61 7.09
C LEU A 45 -3.49 -9.36 5.60
N THR A 46 -4.54 -9.51 4.83
CA THR A 46 -4.54 -9.11 3.42
C THR A 46 -5.50 -7.95 3.22
N TYR A 47 -4.94 -6.79 2.88
CA TYR A 47 -5.67 -5.59 2.52
C TYR A 47 -5.80 -5.49 1.01
N GLU A 48 -7.02 -5.33 0.52
CA GLU A 48 -7.31 -5.01 -0.86
C GLU A 48 -7.93 -3.63 -0.92
N ARG A 49 -7.39 -2.74 -1.76
CA ARG A 49 -7.96 -1.41 -1.99
C ARG A 49 -8.08 -1.11 -3.46
N VAL A 50 -9.28 -0.74 -3.86
CA VAL A 50 -9.63 -0.37 -5.24
C VAL A 50 -10.22 1.04 -5.20
N VAL A 51 -9.85 1.87 -6.17
CA VAL A 51 -10.45 3.21 -6.32
C VAL A 51 -11.96 3.05 -6.49
N SER A 52 -12.74 3.73 -5.65
CA SER A 52 -14.19 3.79 -5.77
C SER A 52 -14.65 5.24 -5.72
N VAL A 53 -14.98 5.81 -6.88
CA VAL A 53 -15.48 7.18 -6.97
C VAL A 53 -16.89 7.26 -6.36
N PRO A 54 -17.13 8.10 -5.34
CA PRO A 54 -18.41 8.18 -4.65
C PRO A 54 -19.60 8.41 -5.60
N ALA A 55 -20.76 7.87 -5.22
CA ALA A 55 -21.98 8.05 -5.99
C ALA A 55 -22.34 9.54 -6.12
N GLY A 56 -22.64 9.98 -7.35
CA GLY A 56 -22.97 11.39 -7.65
C GLY A 56 -21.78 12.23 -8.11
N GLU A 57 -20.55 11.73 -7.98
CA GLU A 57 -19.33 12.34 -8.53
C GLU A 57 -19.04 11.84 -9.97
N ASP A 58 -18.13 12.52 -10.68
CA ASP A 58 -17.72 12.13 -12.04
C ASP A 58 -16.93 10.81 -12.03
N GLN A 59 -17.56 9.74 -12.50
CA GLN A 59 -16.98 8.40 -12.57
C GLN A 59 -15.77 8.29 -13.53
N ASN A 60 -15.50 9.31 -14.35
CA ASN A 60 -14.30 9.39 -15.19
C ASN A 60 -13.13 10.11 -14.50
N GLN A 61 -13.28 10.51 -13.24
CA GLN A 61 -12.26 11.20 -12.48
C GLN A 61 -10.95 10.40 -12.45
N GLU A 62 -9.86 11.08 -12.77
CA GLU A 62 -8.49 10.55 -12.65
C GLU A 62 -7.85 11.13 -11.39
N TYR A 63 -7.25 10.28 -10.58
CA TYR A 63 -6.51 10.66 -9.38
C TYR A 63 -5.02 10.67 -9.70
N LYS A 64 -4.42 11.88 -9.67
CA LYS A 64 -3.02 12.10 -10.03
C LYS A 64 -2.25 12.71 -8.88
N ASN A 65 -1.14 12.08 -8.50
CA ASN A 65 -0.21 12.64 -7.52
C ASN A 65 0.95 13.30 -8.25
N TYR A 66 0.92 14.63 -8.32
CA TYR A 66 1.94 15.42 -8.99
C TYR A 66 3.11 15.74 -8.08
N LEU A 67 4.30 15.60 -8.63
CA LEU A 67 5.54 16.05 -8.04
C LEU A 67 6.09 17.21 -8.87
N ASP A 68 6.30 18.34 -8.21
CA ASP A 68 6.81 19.57 -8.80
C ASP A 68 8.30 19.71 -8.53
N TRP A 69 9.02 20.37 -9.44
CA TRP A 69 10.39 20.80 -9.18
C TRP A 69 10.40 21.78 -8.00
N ASP A 70 11.09 21.41 -6.93
CA ASP A 70 11.15 22.18 -5.70
C ASP A 70 12.59 22.51 -5.31
N ALA A 71 12.75 23.61 -4.57
CA ALA A 71 14.05 24.11 -4.13
C ALA A 71 14.62 23.31 -2.95
N ASN A 72 13.81 22.49 -2.28
CA ASN A 72 14.19 21.77 -1.05
C ASN A 72 14.82 22.67 0.01
N GLY A 73 14.34 23.91 0.12
CA GLY A 73 14.89 24.92 1.02
C GLY A 73 16.19 25.59 0.56
N ASP A 74 16.73 25.28 -0.63
CA ASP A 74 17.89 25.98 -1.18
C ASP A 74 17.52 27.39 -1.67
N ALA A 75 18.01 28.41 -0.98
CA ALA A 75 17.69 29.81 -1.28
C ALA A 75 18.14 30.25 -2.68
N ALA A 76 19.25 29.68 -3.19
CA ALA A 76 19.75 30.02 -4.52
C ALA A 76 18.85 29.45 -5.63
N THR A 77 18.35 28.22 -5.45
CA THR A 77 17.35 27.61 -6.33
C THR A 77 16.03 28.37 -6.30
N GLU A 78 15.56 28.80 -5.13
CA GLU A 78 14.36 29.63 -5.04
C GLU A 78 14.54 30.97 -5.78
N ALA A 79 15.69 31.62 -5.63
CA ALA A 79 16.03 32.84 -6.38
C ALA A 79 16.08 32.59 -7.89
N TYR A 80 16.59 31.44 -8.31
CA TYR A 80 16.60 31.03 -9.71
C TYR A 80 15.18 30.84 -10.26
N PHE A 81 14.28 30.21 -9.50
CA PHE A 81 12.86 30.13 -9.89
C PHE A 81 12.26 31.51 -10.12
N GLN A 82 12.50 32.48 -9.23
CA GLN A 82 12.02 33.85 -9.43
C GLN A 82 12.59 34.48 -10.72
N ALA A 83 13.87 34.23 -11.02
CA ALA A 83 14.51 34.75 -12.22
C ALA A 83 13.91 34.20 -13.54
N ILE A 84 13.39 32.97 -13.53
CA ILE A 84 12.76 32.34 -14.70
C ILE A 84 11.22 32.50 -14.73
N GLY A 85 10.65 33.37 -13.89
CA GLY A 85 9.21 33.67 -13.87
C GLY A 85 8.41 32.99 -12.75
N GLY A 86 9.08 32.48 -11.72
CA GLY A 86 8.51 31.88 -10.51
C GLY A 86 8.09 30.41 -10.68
N LYS A 87 7.48 29.85 -9.63
CA LYS A 87 6.98 28.47 -9.62
C LYS A 87 5.84 28.20 -10.62
N THR A 88 5.19 29.26 -11.11
CA THR A 88 4.16 29.20 -12.16
C THR A 88 4.73 29.32 -13.57
N SER A 89 6.04 29.45 -13.74
CA SER A 89 6.67 29.52 -15.06
C SER A 89 6.49 28.22 -15.83
N ALA A 90 6.43 28.30 -17.16
CA ALA A 90 6.33 27.11 -18.02
C ALA A 90 7.52 26.14 -17.84
N ALA A 91 8.69 26.66 -17.43
CA ALA A 91 9.87 25.86 -17.13
C ALA A 91 9.74 25.05 -15.84
N VAL A 92 9.19 25.62 -14.76
CA VAL A 92 8.98 24.87 -13.51
C VAL A 92 7.83 23.87 -13.70
N LEU A 93 6.69 24.33 -14.24
CA LEU A 93 5.53 23.48 -14.45
C LEU A 93 5.81 22.37 -15.47
N GLY A 94 6.65 22.61 -16.48
CA GLY A 94 7.02 21.62 -17.48
C GLY A 94 7.92 20.50 -16.96
N ALA A 95 8.51 20.64 -15.77
CA ALA A 95 9.27 19.58 -15.10
C ALA A 95 8.38 18.66 -14.24
N THR A 96 7.13 19.07 -13.98
CA THR A 96 6.16 18.28 -13.21
C THR A 96 5.93 16.91 -13.84
N PHE A 97 5.88 15.88 -13.01
CA PHE A 97 5.41 14.55 -13.42
C PHE A 97 4.46 13.96 -12.38
N SER A 98 3.72 12.93 -12.76
CA SER A 98 2.84 12.19 -11.86
C SER A 98 3.48 10.85 -11.51
N THR A 99 3.49 10.48 -10.23
CA THR A 99 3.90 9.13 -9.77
C THR A 99 2.73 8.17 -9.67
N ILE A 100 1.52 8.71 -9.59
CA ILE A 100 0.25 7.97 -9.51
C ILE A 100 -0.68 8.53 -10.57
N ASP A 101 -1.29 7.67 -11.37
CA ASP A 101 -2.34 8.03 -12.33
C ASP A 101 -3.32 6.86 -12.40
N ILE A 102 -4.42 6.97 -11.66
CA ILE A 102 -5.39 5.87 -11.45
C ILE A 102 -6.82 6.39 -11.60
N LYS A 103 -7.72 5.50 -11.99
CA LYS A 103 -9.13 5.77 -12.27
C LYS A 103 -10.02 4.89 -11.42
N ASN A 104 -11.32 5.17 -11.47
CA ASN A 104 -12.32 4.33 -10.82
C ASN A 104 -12.16 2.85 -11.22
N GLY A 105 -12.16 1.96 -10.24
CA GLY A 105 -11.96 0.52 -10.45
C GLY A 105 -10.50 0.07 -10.58
N ASP A 106 -9.52 0.97 -10.63
CA ASP A 106 -8.10 0.59 -10.62
C ASP A 106 -7.65 0.19 -9.21
N ASN A 107 -6.67 -0.72 -9.14
CA ASN A 107 -6.01 -1.04 -7.88
C ASN A 107 -5.21 0.16 -7.38
N ILE A 108 -5.29 0.39 -6.08
CA ILE A 108 -4.52 1.42 -5.40
C ILE A 108 -3.04 0.99 -5.38
N PRO A 109 -2.08 1.84 -5.82
CA PRO A 109 -0.67 1.51 -5.78
C PRO A 109 -0.23 1.08 -4.37
N GLY A 110 0.41 -0.08 -4.28
CA GLY A 110 0.79 -0.72 -3.01
C GLY A 110 -0.23 -1.72 -2.48
N PHE A 111 -1.38 -1.89 -3.14
CA PHE A 111 -2.40 -2.89 -2.84
C PHE A 111 -2.65 -3.83 -4.05
N PRO A 112 -3.04 -5.10 -3.83
CA PRO A 112 -3.24 -5.73 -2.52
C PRO A 112 -1.95 -5.89 -1.73
N ARG A 113 -2.05 -5.85 -0.40
CA ARG A 113 -0.92 -5.95 0.51
C ARG A 113 -1.19 -7.03 1.55
N THR A 114 -0.25 -7.96 1.67
CA THR A 114 -0.28 -8.99 2.70
C THR A 114 0.78 -8.71 3.78
N THR A 115 0.37 -8.77 5.04
CA THR A 115 1.23 -8.70 6.22
C THR A 115 1.10 -10.00 6.99
N ALA A 116 2.06 -10.89 6.79
CA ALA A 116 2.09 -12.20 7.43
C ALA A 116 3.05 -12.19 8.63
N LEU A 117 2.48 -12.22 9.83
CA LEU A 117 3.19 -12.33 11.12
C LEU A 117 3.01 -13.77 11.62
N THR A 118 3.79 -14.70 11.07
CA THR A 118 3.56 -16.15 11.18
C THR A 118 4.13 -16.81 12.44
N SER A 119 4.53 -16.03 13.46
CA SER A 119 5.04 -16.56 14.73
C SER A 119 5.00 -15.50 15.84
N PRO A 120 5.06 -15.91 17.12
CA PRO A 120 5.17 -14.99 18.25
C PRO A 120 6.38 -14.04 18.14
N ALA A 121 7.51 -14.52 17.60
CA ALA A 121 8.69 -13.70 17.36
C ALA A 121 8.46 -12.64 16.27
N ALA A 122 7.72 -12.97 15.21
CA ALA A 122 7.35 -12.02 14.16
C ALA A 122 6.37 -10.96 14.69
N LEU A 123 5.38 -11.37 15.50
CA LEU A 123 4.46 -10.46 16.18
C LEU A 123 5.21 -9.49 17.09
N ALA A 124 6.08 -10.01 17.96
CA ALA A 124 6.90 -9.18 18.86
C ALA A 124 7.84 -8.23 18.10
N GLY A 125 8.46 -8.71 17.01
CA GLY A 125 9.30 -7.89 16.13
C GLY A 125 8.53 -6.74 15.45
N PHE A 126 7.23 -6.93 15.19
CA PHE A 126 6.34 -5.90 14.67
C PHE A 126 5.68 -5.06 15.78
N GLY A 127 5.82 -5.44 17.05
CA GLY A 127 5.18 -4.78 18.19
C GLY A 127 3.71 -5.15 18.41
N VAL A 128 3.24 -6.24 17.80
CA VAL A 128 1.87 -6.77 17.93
C VAL A 128 1.81 -7.74 19.10
N SER A 129 0.78 -7.60 19.92
CA SER A 129 0.51 -8.49 21.05
C SER A 129 -0.95 -8.37 21.39
N LEU A 130 -1.75 -9.40 21.18
CA LEU A 130 -3.17 -9.38 21.52
C LEU A 130 -3.54 -10.50 22.49
N LEU A 131 -4.41 -10.16 23.43
CA LEU A 131 -5.11 -11.07 24.32
C LEU A 131 -6.60 -11.00 23.96
N LEU A 132 -7.17 -12.14 23.61
CA LEU A 132 -8.59 -12.35 23.36
C LEU A 132 -9.20 -13.07 24.56
N GLN A 133 -10.27 -12.52 25.12
CA GLN A 133 -11.07 -13.13 26.18
C GLN A 133 -12.47 -13.39 25.63
N ILE A 134 -12.97 -14.60 25.79
CA ILE A 134 -14.28 -15.04 25.30
C ILE A 134 -15.06 -15.56 26.49
N ASP A 135 -16.13 -14.85 26.87
CA ASP A 135 -17.05 -15.25 27.94
C ASP A 135 -18.07 -16.25 27.41
N ASP A 136 -18.61 -17.10 28.28
CA ASP A 136 -19.65 -18.05 27.88
C ASP A 136 -21.02 -17.38 27.69
N ALA A 137 -21.85 -17.95 26.82
CA ALA A 137 -23.22 -17.49 26.63
C ALA A 137 -24.15 -18.04 27.71
N ALA A 138 -25.21 -17.29 28.02
CA ALA A 138 -26.26 -17.79 28.90
C ALA A 138 -26.99 -19.00 28.29
N LYS A 139 -27.12 -19.05 26.96
CA LYS A 139 -27.69 -20.18 26.19
C LYS A 139 -27.08 -20.27 24.80
N ARG A 140 -27.08 -21.48 24.25
CA ARG A 140 -26.55 -21.76 22.91
C ARG A 140 -27.30 -20.93 21.87
N GLY A 141 -26.55 -20.21 21.04
CA GLY A 141 -27.08 -19.30 20.01
C GLY A 141 -27.48 -17.92 20.51
N GLU A 142 -27.36 -17.63 21.81
CA GLU A 142 -27.41 -16.26 22.33
C GLU A 142 -26.01 -15.63 22.27
N GLY A 143 -25.95 -14.30 22.15
CA GLY A 143 -24.69 -13.57 22.11
C GLY A 143 -23.99 -13.56 23.47
N ALA A 144 -22.68 -13.72 23.45
CA ALA A 144 -21.81 -13.59 24.62
C ALA A 144 -20.73 -12.52 24.38
N THR A 145 -20.03 -12.11 25.44
CA THR A 145 -19.04 -11.04 25.33
C THR A 145 -17.70 -11.58 24.87
N TYR A 146 -17.07 -10.90 23.92
CA TYR A 146 -15.65 -11.03 23.66
C TYR A 146 -14.94 -9.73 24.05
N LYS A 147 -13.67 -9.82 24.39
CA LYS A 147 -12.82 -8.67 24.64
C LYS A 147 -11.42 -8.90 24.09
N ILE A 148 -10.93 -7.97 23.27
CA ILE A 148 -9.57 -7.97 22.75
C ILE A 148 -8.81 -6.79 23.34
N THR A 149 -7.63 -7.06 23.88
CA THR A 149 -6.73 -6.03 24.41
C THR A 149 -5.30 -6.24 23.94
N GLY A 150 -4.52 -5.16 23.89
CA GLY A 150 -3.10 -5.22 23.56
C GLY A 150 -2.74 -4.22 22.47
N THR A 151 -1.89 -4.60 21.53
CA THR A 151 -1.45 -3.76 20.40
C THR A 151 -1.71 -4.43 19.06
N TYR A 152 -2.25 -3.67 18.11
CA TYR A 152 -2.63 -4.15 16.78
C TYR A 152 -2.13 -3.20 15.68
N PRO A 153 -1.74 -3.71 14.50
CA PRO A 153 -1.42 -2.86 13.36
C PRO A 153 -2.67 -2.20 12.80
N THR A 154 -2.68 -0.86 12.73
CA THR A 154 -3.78 -0.08 12.17
C THR A 154 -3.29 0.77 11.00
N ILE A 155 -4.07 0.83 9.93
CA ILE A 155 -3.86 1.81 8.87
C ILE A 155 -4.63 3.08 9.25
N ARG A 156 -3.93 4.19 9.46
CA ARG A 156 -4.51 5.51 9.76
C ARG A 156 -4.36 6.43 8.56
N GLN A 157 -5.39 7.23 8.31
CA GLN A 157 -5.35 8.31 7.34
C GLN A 157 -5.51 9.65 8.06
N ALA A 158 -4.64 10.61 7.71
CA ALA A 158 -4.75 12.00 8.10
C ALA A 158 -4.06 12.86 7.03
N ASP A 159 -4.62 14.04 6.71
CA ASP A 159 -4.04 14.99 5.75
C ASP A 159 -3.61 14.36 4.42
N CYS A 160 -4.46 13.50 3.86
CA CYS A 160 -4.17 12.71 2.66
C CYS A 160 -2.85 11.93 2.75
N GLN A 161 -2.50 11.44 3.94
CA GLN A 161 -1.40 10.51 4.14
C GLN A 161 -1.90 9.24 4.82
N THR A 162 -1.72 8.11 4.16
CA THR A 162 -1.92 6.79 4.77
C THR A 162 -0.67 6.36 5.52
N THR A 163 -0.84 5.90 6.75
CA THR A 163 0.23 5.48 7.64
C THR A 163 -0.12 4.17 8.34
N ILE A 164 0.84 3.27 8.49
CA ILE A 164 0.74 2.11 9.36
C ILE A 164 1.27 2.50 10.73
N THR A 165 0.47 2.25 11.76
CA THR A 165 0.86 2.47 13.15
C THR A 165 0.48 1.26 13.96
N VAL A 166 1.29 0.90 14.94
CA VAL A 166 0.89 -0.06 15.97
C VAL A 166 0.39 0.73 17.16
N ALA A 167 -0.86 0.51 17.54
CA ALA A 167 -1.52 1.25 18.61
C ALA A 167 -2.16 0.28 19.59
N SER A 168 -2.31 0.74 20.84
CA SER A 168 -3.07 -0.02 21.83
C SER A 168 -4.54 -0.08 21.42
N ILE A 169 -5.13 -1.27 21.53
CA ILE A 169 -6.55 -1.50 21.31
C ILE A 169 -7.20 -2.05 22.59
N THR A 170 -8.45 -1.65 22.79
CA THR A 170 -9.37 -2.27 23.73
C THR A 170 -10.71 -2.32 23.02
N ASP A 171 -11.00 -3.50 22.50
CA ASP A 171 -12.26 -3.80 21.85
C ASP A 171 -13.06 -4.77 22.72
N GLN A 172 -14.36 -4.56 22.77
CA GLN A 172 -15.32 -5.42 23.41
C GLN A 172 -16.63 -5.36 22.65
N GLY A 173 -17.24 -6.51 22.43
CA GLY A 173 -18.54 -6.61 21.75
C GLY A 173 -19.19 -7.97 21.98
N LEU A 174 -20.20 -8.26 21.17
CA LEU A 174 -20.91 -9.53 21.23
C LEU A 174 -20.44 -10.47 20.12
N TYR A 175 -20.24 -11.73 20.48
CA TYR A 175 -20.00 -12.81 19.54
C TYR A 175 -21.11 -13.86 19.59
N VAL A 176 -21.32 -14.54 18.47
CA VAL A 176 -22.18 -15.73 18.35
C VAL A 176 -21.42 -16.78 17.55
N THR A 177 -21.41 -18.03 18.03
CA THR A 177 -20.81 -19.18 17.36
C THR A 177 -21.86 -20.15 16.87
N ASP A 178 -21.54 -20.98 15.87
CA ASP A 178 -22.34 -22.12 15.39
C ASP A 178 -23.72 -21.80 14.81
N PHE A 179 -24.05 -20.52 14.63
CA PHE A 179 -25.28 -20.07 13.98
C PHE A 179 -24.97 -19.07 12.87
N ASP A 180 -25.80 -19.04 11.84
CA ASP A 180 -25.79 -17.98 10.83
C ASP A 180 -26.64 -16.77 11.27
N ARG A 181 -26.59 -15.68 10.50
CA ARG A 181 -27.37 -14.44 10.78
C ARG A 181 -28.88 -14.68 10.83
N ALA A 182 -29.39 -15.73 10.19
CA ALA A 182 -30.81 -16.10 10.20
C ALA A 182 -31.19 -16.95 11.43
N GLY A 183 -30.22 -17.31 12.28
CA GLY A 183 -30.40 -18.15 13.46
C GLY A 183 -30.46 -19.64 13.16
N ALA A 184 -30.03 -20.08 11.96
CA ALA A 184 -29.91 -21.49 11.64
C ALA A 184 -28.53 -22.02 12.07
N GLU A 185 -28.48 -23.27 12.55
CA GLU A 185 -27.22 -23.90 12.93
C GLU A 185 -26.27 -24.04 11.74
N LYS A 186 -25.05 -23.56 11.93
CA LYS A 186 -23.94 -23.65 10.99
C LYS A 186 -22.65 -23.79 11.80
N LEU A 187 -22.26 -25.03 12.05
CA LEU A 187 -21.10 -25.37 12.89
C LEU A 187 -19.82 -24.69 12.38
N GLY A 188 -19.02 -24.17 13.31
CA GLY A 188 -17.77 -23.45 13.04
C GLY A 188 -17.96 -22.02 12.53
N ASN A 189 -19.19 -21.50 12.43
CA ASN A 189 -19.43 -20.11 12.08
C ASN A 189 -19.12 -19.20 13.28
N PHE A 190 -18.42 -18.08 13.06
CA PHE A 190 -18.14 -17.06 14.05
C PHE A 190 -18.69 -15.72 13.57
N MET A 191 -19.48 -15.05 14.41
CA MET A 191 -20.10 -13.77 14.08
C MET A 191 -19.80 -12.76 15.17
N ILE A 192 -19.46 -11.54 14.77
CA ILE A 192 -19.35 -10.38 15.65
C ILE A 192 -20.46 -9.40 15.30
N THR A 193 -21.19 -8.94 16.31
CA THR A 193 -22.26 -7.96 16.16
C THR A 193 -21.96 -6.73 17.03
N PRO A 194 -22.25 -5.51 16.57
CA PRO A 194 -21.97 -4.32 17.37
C PRO A 194 -22.87 -4.27 18.60
N ASP A 195 -22.28 -4.03 19.77
CA ASP A 195 -23.03 -3.69 20.99
C ASP A 195 -22.70 -2.24 21.42
N PRO A 196 -23.64 -1.30 21.23
CA PRO A 196 -23.40 0.11 21.55
C PRO A 196 -23.29 0.38 23.05
N THR A 197 -23.61 -0.59 23.93
CA THR A 197 -23.62 -0.43 25.38
C THR A 197 -22.33 -0.88 26.07
N LEU A 198 -21.51 -1.70 25.39
CA LEU A 198 -20.25 -2.23 25.94
C LEU A 198 -19.05 -1.27 25.76
N GLY A 199 -19.21 -0.18 25.01
CA GLY A 199 -18.32 0.99 25.05
C GLY A 199 -16.89 0.78 24.52
N GLY A 200 -16.56 -0.38 23.96
CA GLY A 200 -15.32 -0.66 23.26
C GLY A 200 -15.32 -0.12 21.81
N ALA A 201 -14.14 0.01 21.22
CA ALA A 201 -14.03 0.23 19.78
C ALA A 201 -14.34 -1.10 19.06
N VAL A 202 -15.62 -1.34 18.81
CA VAL A 202 -16.15 -2.58 18.20
C VAL A 202 -15.36 -2.92 16.94
N LEU A 203 -14.80 -4.14 16.86
CA LEU A 203 -14.34 -4.73 15.61
C LEU A 203 -15.45 -4.56 14.56
N PRO A 204 -15.08 -4.31 13.30
CA PRO A 204 -16.02 -4.33 12.19
C PRO A 204 -16.93 -5.57 12.27
N PRO A 205 -18.25 -5.41 12.17
CA PRO A 205 -19.15 -6.55 12.26
C PRO A 205 -18.92 -7.50 11.09
N PHE A 206 -19.03 -8.80 11.36
CA PHE A 206 -19.01 -9.83 10.33
C PHE A 206 -19.88 -11.00 10.75
N TYR A 207 -20.53 -11.65 9.78
CA TYR A 207 -21.46 -12.76 10.05
C TYR A 207 -21.06 -14.09 9.41
N THR A 208 -19.93 -14.11 8.71
CA THR A 208 -19.45 -15.25 7.94
C THR A 208 -18.03 -15.67 8.32
N GLY A 209 -17.57 -15.29 9.51
CA GLY A 209 -16.31 -15.75 10.05
C GLY A 209 -16.35 -17.25 10.31
N VAL A 210 -15.16 -17.85 10.41
CA VAL A 210 -14.97 -19.25 10.75
C VAL A 210 -14.07 -19.31 11.98
N TYR A 211 -14.40 -20.21 12.90
CA TYR A 211 -13.52 -20.56 14.00
C TYR A 211 -13.34 -22.08 14.09
N GLU A 212 -12.19 -22.49 14.60
CA GLU A 212 -11.85 -23.88 14.89
C GLU A 212 -10.96 -23.92 16.12
N VAL A 213 -11.25 -24.81 17.07
CA VAL A 213 -10.37 -25.09 18.21
C VAL A 213 -9.75 -26.46 17.98
N ASP A 214 -8.43 -26.47 17.80
CA ASP A 214 -7.61 -27.66 17.58
C ASP A 214 -6.73 -27.95 18.79
N GLU A 215 -6.18 -29.16 18.86
CA GLU A 215 -5.07 -29.50 19.74
C GLU A 215 -3.78 -29.62 18.92
N GLN A 216 -2.76 -28.84 19.27
CA GLN A 216 -1.43 -28.94 18.67
C GLN A 216 -0.43 -29.49 19.69
N LEU A 217 0.48 -30.34 19.21
CA LEU A 217 1.56 -30.88 20.05
C LEU A 217 2.78 -29.96 19.99
N ASN A 218 2.99 -29.18 21.04
CA ASN A 218 4.21 -28.37 21.24
C ASN A 218 5.08 -29.03 22.31
N ASP A 219 6.32 -29.37 21.95
CA ASP A 219 7.30 -30.05 22.83
C ASP A 219 6.76 -31.31 23.57
N GLY A 220 5.78 -32.00 22.98
CA GLY A 220 5.16 -33.21 23.53
C GLY A 220 4.00 -32.97 24.50
N VAL A 221 3.56 -31.72 24.65
CA VAL A 221 2.36 -31.32 25.38
C VAL A 221 1.29 -30.93 24.35
N ALA A 222 0.05 -31.41 24.54
CA ALA A 222 -1.08 -31.00 23.72
C ALA A 222 -1.59 -29.65 24.25
N GLU A 223 -1.58 -28.63 23.40
CA GLU A 223 -2.02 -27.28 23.69
C GLU A 223 -3.21 -26.95 22.79
N LYS A 224 -4.24 -26.30 23.35
CA LYS A 224 -5.37 -25.84 22.55
C LYS A 224 -4.95 -24.63 21.72
N VAL A 225 -5.38 -24.64 20.46
CA VAL A 225 -5.12 -23.59 19.50
C VAL A 225 -6.44 -23.18 18.86
N LEU A 226 -6.79 -21.90 18.99
CA LEU A 226 -7.95 -21.29 18.37
C LEU A 226 -7.54 -20.64 17.06
N ASN A 227 -8.21 -21.01 15.98
CA ASN A 227 -8.12 -20.35 14.69
C ASN A 227 -9.36 -19.49 14.49
N ILE A 228 -9.18 -18.24 14.06
CA ILE A 228 -10.29 -17.36 13.64
C ILE A 228 -9.93 -16.72 12.30
N ASP A 229 -10.78 -16.98 11.31
CA ASP A 229 -10.70 -16.43 9.97
C ASP A 229 -11.96 -15.62 9.66
N TYR A 230 -11.80 -14.39 9.16
CA TYR A 230 -12.94 -13.59 8.71
C TYR A 230 -12.55 -12.60 7.61
N VAL A 231 -13.57 -12.04 6.98
CA VAL A 231 -13.43 -10.95 6.01
C VAL A 231 -14.19 -9.77 6.56
N ASP A 232 -13.48 -8.66 6.70
CA ASP A 232 -14.02 -7.36 6.96
C ASP A 232 -14.38 -6.66 5.65
N GLU A 233 -15.64 -6.25 5.56
CA GLU A 233 -16.28 -5.67 4.38
C GLU A 233 -16.92 -4.31 4.69
N ASP A 234 -16.65 -3.73 5.87
CA ASP A 234 -17.26 -2.48 6.31
C ASP A 234 -16.73 -1.24 5.57
N GLY A 235 -15.59 -1.36 4.91
CA GLY A 235 -15.01 -0.34 4.03
C GLY A 235 -15.41 -0.45 2.56
N HIS A 236 -16.40 -1.29 2.21
CA HIS A 236 -16.81 -1.53 0.82
C HIS A 236 -18.30 -1.28 0.58
N ASP A 237 -18.63 -0.30 -0.25
CA ASP A 237 -20.01 0.14 -0.54
C ASP A 237 -21.00 -0.99 -0.92
N GLU A 238 -20.69 -1.81 -1.93
CA GLU A 238 -21.58 -2.87 -2.43
C GLU A 238 -21.71 -4.07 -1.47
N ARG A 239 -20.68 -4.29 -0.65
CA ARG A 239 -20.58 -5.40 0.30
C ARG A 239 -20.96 -5.02 1.72
N TYR A 240 -21.05 -3.73 2.03
CA TYR A 240 -21.46 -3.21 3.33
C TYR A 240 -22.78 -3.80 3.80
N LYS A 241 -23.72 -4.04 2.87
CA LYS A 241 -25.00 -4.73 3.13
C LYS A 241 -24.87 -6.10 3.80
N ASN A 242 -23.72 -6.75 3.66
CA ASN A 242 -23.44 -8.03 4.28
C ASN A 242 -23.25 -7.85 5.78
N VAL A 243 -22.69 -6.73 6.22
CA VAL A 243 -22.26 -6.47 7.60
C VAL A 243 -23.15 -5.47 8.35
N GLN A 244 -23.78 -4.54 7.64
CA GLN A 244 -24.59 -3.44 8.18
C GLN A 244 -25.73 -3.05 7.22
N ASP A 245 -26.69 -2.26 7.70
CA ASP A 245 -27.93 -1.99 6.95
C ASP A 245 -27.88 -0.69 6.10
N ALA A 246 -26.98 0.27 6.39
CA ALA A 246 -26.96 1.57 5.72
C ALA A 246 -25.55 2.17 5.57
N TRP A 247 -25.18 2.48 4.33
CA TRP A 247 -23.90 3.09 3.96
C TRP A 247 -23.95 4.63 3.95
N SER A 248 -22.90 5.27 4.46
CA SER A 248 -22.61 6.69 4.42
C SER A 248 -21.27 6.92 3.72
N GLU A 249 -21.30 7.61 2.57
CA GLU A 249 -20.06 8.01 1.87
C GLU A 249 -19.15 8.90 2.73
N ALA A 250 -19.69 9.60 3.73
CA ALA A 250 -18.91 10.48 4.59
C ALA A 250 -18.23 9.74 5.74
N ASP A 251 -18.85 8.66 6.23
CA ASP A 251 -18.42 7.98 7.47
C ASP A 251 -17.76 6.63 7.20
N ASP A 252 -18.22 5.90 6.18
CA ASP A 252 -17.78 4.52 5.91
C ASP A 252 -16.74 4.43 4.78
N ARG A 253 -16.69 5.42 3.88
CA ARG A 253 -15.76 5.41 2.74
C ARG A 253 -14.32 5.50 3.22
N VAL A 254 -13.54 4.45 2.96
CA VAL A 254 -12.10 4.48 3.20
C VAL A 254 -11.42 5.46 2.25
N ILE A 255 -10.55 6.30 2.80
CA ILE A 255 -9.68 7.19 2.02
C ILE A 255 -8.24 6.67 2.07
N THR A 256 -7.61 6.55 0.90
CA THR A 256 -6.17 6.32 0.78
C THR A 256 -5.45 7.61 0.42
N GLY A 257 -4.40 7.94 1.17
CA GLY A 257 -3.67 9.19 1.06
C GLY A 257 -2.22 9.04 0.57
N TYR A 258 -1.81 9.89 -0.37
CA TYR A 258 -0.44 10.03 -0.86
C TYR A 258 0.08 11.47 -0.73
N ASN A 259 0.68 11.82 0.41
CA ASN A 259 1.23 13.16 0.68
C ASN A 259 2.76 13.16 0.88
N LEU A 260 3.31 12.02 1.31
CA LEU A 260 4.72 11.81 1.62
C LEU A 260 5.26 10.63 0.80
N GLN A 261 6.57 10.67 0.56
CA GLN A 261 7.32 9.74 -0.26
C GLN A 261 8.30 8.94 0.60
N PHE A 262 8.52 7.68 0.20
CA PHE A 262 9.66 6.92 0.65
C PHE A 262 10.87 7.28 -0.17
N ASN A 263 12.02 7.40 0.49
CA ASN A 263 13.28 7.65 -0.19
C ASN A 263 14.26 6.51 0.08
N ASP A 264 15.10 6.20 -0.91
CA ASP A 264 16.25 5.32 -0.72
C ASP A 264 17.38 6.02 0.05
N ALA A 265 18.46 5.30 0.34
CA ALA A 265 19.61 5.84 1.07
C ALA A 265 20.31 7.02 0.37
N ASN A 266 20.08 7.21 -0.93
CA ASN A 266 20.64 8.29 -1.74
C ASN A 266 19.68 9.48 -1.85
N GLY A 267 18.52 9.42 -1.19
CA GLY A 267 17.48 10.44 -1.26
C GLY A 267 16.65 10.38 -2.55
N ASN A 268 16.75 9.31 -3.34
CA ASN A 268 15.87 9.13 -4.50
C ASN A 268 14.51 8.64 -4.02
N ILE A 269 13.44 9.07 -4.69
CA ILE A 269 12.10 8.54 -4.50
C ILE A 269 12.14 7.04 -4.79
N ALA A 270 11.74 6.24 -3.82
CA ALA A 270 11.76 4.80 -3.92
C ALA A 270 10.79 4.35 -5.02
N SER A 271 11.24 3.42 -5.88
CA SER A 271 10.42 2.87 -6.96
C SER A 271 9.35 1.89 -6.46
N ALA A 272 9.36 1.54 -5.17
CA ALA A 272 8.39 0.68 -4.49
C ALA A 272 8.39 0.98 -2.99
N ASP A 273 7.32 0.60 -2.29
CA ASP A 273 7.24 0.64 -0.82
C ASP A 273 8.40 -0.19 -0.22
N PRO A 274 9.32 0.42 0.56
CA PRO A 274 10.59 -0.21 0.90
C PRO A 274 10.53 -1.42 1.84
N ASN A 275 9.41 -1.75 2.50
CA ASN A 275 9.16 -3.04 3.21
C ASN A 275 7.88 -2.93 4.07
N PRO A 276 7.09 -4.00 4.25
CA PRO A 276 5.94 -4.00 5.15
C PRO A 276 6.16 -3.52 6.59
N ALA A 277 7.41 -3.54 7.08
CA ALA A 277 7.85 -3.05 8.39
C ALA A 277 8.35 -1.59 8.41
N VAL A 278 8.35 -0.88 7.27
CA VAL A 278 8.83 0.51 7.21
C VAL A 278 7.73 1.44 7.72
N LEU A 279 7.98 1.98 8.91
CA LEU A 279 7.25 3.09 9.50
C LEU A 279 7.18 4.24 8.49
N ASN A 280 5.96 4.50 8.01
CA ASN A 280 5.43 5.70 7.37
C ASN A 280 6.40 6.60 6.57
N PRO A 281 6.10 6.92 5.31
CA PRO A 281 6.93 7.88 4.57
C PRO A 281 6.99 9.20 5.34
N THR A 282 8.18 9.80 5.40
CA THR A 282 8.44 11.02 6.21
C THR A 282 8.88 12.22 5.36
N HIS A 283 9.19 12.01 4.08
CA HIS A 283 9.69 13.04 3.20
C HIS A 283 8.57 13.58 2.31
N ARG A 284 8.51 14.90 2.08
CA ARG A 284 7.60 15.47 1.07
C ARG A 284 8.07 15.25 -0.37
N GLY A 285 9.28 14.75 -0.58
CA GLY A 285 9.91 14.70 -1.89
C GLY A 285 11.26 13.99 -1.89
N GLY A 286 11.89 13.94 -3.06
CA GLY A 286 13.18 13.31 -3.30
C GLY A 286 13.71 13.56 -4.71
N TYR A 287 14.82 12.92 -5.05
CA TYR A 287 15.36 12.91 -6.41
C TYR A 287 14.68 11.81 -7.24
N PHE A 288 14.52 12.00 -8.54
CA PHE A 288 13.91 10.97 -9.38
C PHE A 288 14.97 10.17 -10.14
N ALA A 289 15.06 8.87 -9.84
CA ALA A 289 15.91 7.92 -10.56
C ALA A 289 15.05 6.79 -11.13
N HIS A 290 15.18 6.48 -12.42
CA HIS A 290 14.41 5.38 -13.01
C HIS A 290 15.15 4.72 -14.17
N PRO A 291 15.40 3.40 -14.13
CA PRO A 291 16.25 2.72 -15.11
C PRO A 291 15.67 2.68 -16.53
N THR A 292 14.38 2.93 -16.71
CA THR A 292 13.72 2.89 -18.03
C THR A 292 13.11 4.22 -18.49
N LEU A 293 12.92 5.18 -17.57
CA LEU A 293 12.36 6.49 -17.93
C LEU A 293 13.48 7.52 -18.07
N MET A 294 14.60 7.32 -17.37
CA MET A 294 15.83 8.10 -17.53
C MET A 294 16.86 7.29 -18.32
N ILE A 295 17.91 7.97 -18.80
CA ILE A 295 18.91 7.36 -19.70
C ILE A 295 20.28 7.20 -19.03
N ALA A 296 21.02 6.18 -19.44
CA ALA A 296 22.34 5.85 -18.89
C ALA A 296 23.37 6.99 -18.91
N PRO A 297 23.42 7.88 -19.92
CA PRO A 297 24.35 9.02 -19.93
C PRO A 297 24.19 10.01 -18.77
N TYR A 298 23.02 10.06 -18.12
CA TYR A 298 22.77 10.87 -16.92
C TYR A 298 22.65 9.98 -15.66
N SER A 299 23.29 8.81 -15.67
CA SER A 299 23.25 7.83 -14.58
C SER A 299 21.83 7.42 -14.15
N PHE A 300 20.88 7.42 -15.09
CA PHE A 300 19.45 7.15 -14.86
C PHE A 300 18.77 8.11 -13.86
N GLN A 301 19.33 9.32 -13.69
CA GLN A 301 18.80 10.37 -12.82
C GLN A 301 18.08 11.46 -13.63
N TYR A 302 17.06 12.06 -13.02
CA TYR A 302 16.45 13.28 -13.54
C TYR A 302 17.30 14.47 -13.14
N THR A 303 18.11 14.93 -14.09
CA THR A 303 19.04 16.05 -13.88
C THR A 303 18.62 17.30 -14.64
N PHE A 304 19.21 18.42 -14.26
CA PHE A 304 18.95 19.70 -14.92
C PHE A 304 19.44 19.71 -16.36
N TYR A 305 20.55 19.03 -16.68
CA TYR A 305 20.98 18.86 -18.08
C TYR A 305 20.02 17.98 -18.87
N PHE A 306 19.57 16.85 -18.33
CA PHE A 306 18.55 16.02 -19.00
C PHE A 306 17.30 16.84 -19.31
N TYR A 307 16.81 17.62 -18.34
CA TYR A 307 15.66 18.50 -18.52
C TYR A 307 15.88 19.54 -19.64
N ASN A 308 17.03 20.21 -19.62
CA ASN A 308 17.40 21.21 -20.61
C ASN A 308 17.55 20.64 -22.03
N ALA A 309 18.06 19.41 -22.15
CA ALA A 309 18.16 18.72 -23.44
C ALA A 309 16.75 18.47 -24.01
N GLY A 310 15.81 18.03 -23.17
CA GLY A 310 14.41 17.87 -23.56
C GLY A 310 13.72 19.18 -23.94
N LEU A 311 13.96 20.27 -23.20
CA LEU A 311 13.45 21.60 -23.56
C LEU A 311 14.04 22.11 -24.88
N SER A 312 15.34 21.92 -25.08
CA SER A 312 16.03 22.35 -26.30
C SER A 312 15.56 21.55 -27.51
N LEU A 313 15.38 20.23 -27.37
CA LEU A 313 14.76 19.37 -28.38
C LEU A 313 13.38 19.91 -28.80
N ARG A 314 12.50 20.21 -27.84
CA ARG A 314 11.16 20.74 -28.14
C ARG A 314 11.22 22.09 -28.84
N ALA A 315 12.10 22.99 -28.39
CA ALA A 315 12.29 24.29 -29.01
C ALA A 315 12.80 24.14 -30.45
N GLN A 316 13.87 23.35 -30.64
CA GLN A 316 14.52 23.15 -31.94
C GLN A 316 13.64 22.38 -32.93
N ALA A 317 12.83 21.43 -32.47
CA ALA A 317 11.88 20.70 -33.33
C ALA A 317 10.81 21.61 -33.94
N THR A 318 10.53 22.75 -33.31
CA THR A 318 9.56 23.75 -33.79
C THR A 318 10.22 24.99 -34.41
N ASP A 319 11.55 25.02 -34.50
CA ASP A 319 12.26 26.15 -35.09
C ASP A 319 12.02 26.21 -36.61
N ALA A 320 11.44 27.31 -37.07
CA ALA A 320 11.06 27.48 -38.48
C ALA A 320 12.26 27.69 -39.42
N LYS A 321 13.44 28.03 -38.89
CA LYS A 321 14.63 28.35 -39.68
C LYS A 321 15.61 27.19 -39.76
N ASN A 322 15.72 26.41 -38.69
CA ASN A 322 16.64 25.30 -38.58
C ASN A 322 16.05 24.17 -37.72
N PRO A 323 14.97 23.51 -38.17
CA PRO A 323 14.33 22.47 -37.36
C PRO A 323 15.31 21.33 -37.08
N LEU A 324 15.19 20.71 -35.90
CA LEU A 324 15.98 19.53 -35.58
C LEU A 324 15.60 18.38 -36.52
N THR A 325 16.61 17.76 -37.13
CA THR A 325 16.48 16.58 -37.98
C THR A 325 17.11 15.37 -37.27
N ASP A 326 16.87 14.18 -37.82
CA ASP A 326 17.58 12.95 -37.43
C ASP A 326 19.08 13.08 -37.83
N LEU A 327 19.88 13.58 -36.89
CA LEU A 327 21.31 13.86 -37.00
C LEU A 327 22.17 12.70 -36.54
N ASP A 328 21.66 11.83 -35.66
CA ASP A 328 22.38 10.65 -35.19
C ASP A 328 22.11 9.38 -36.04
N GLY A 329 21.10 9.43 -36.91
CA GLY A 329 20.80 8.40 -37.90
C GLY A 329 20.02 7.20 -37.32
N ASP A 330 19.39 7.35 -36.16
CA ASP A 330 18.64 6.26 -35.52
C ASP A 330 17.21 6.07 -36.07
N GLY A 331 16.78 6.98 -36.97
CA GLY A 331 15.46 6.95 -37.61
C GLY A 331 14.37 7.69 -36.83
N THR A 332 14.70 8.30 -35.70
CA THR A 332 13.80 9.10 -34.86
C THR A 332 14.43 10.46 -34.54
N VAL A 333 13.60 11.46 -34.23
CA VAL A 333 14.10 12.76 -33.75
C VAL A 333 13.94 12.81 -32.23
N GLY A 334 15.06 12.87 -31.51
CA GLY A 334 15.12 12.73 -30.06
C GLY A 334 16.27 13.47 -29.39
N VAL A 335 16.58 13.06 -28.15
CA VAL A 335 17.64 13.69 -27.34
C VAL A 335 19.03 13.45 -27.94
N GLY A 336 19.25 12.31 -28.61
CA GLY A 336 20.50 12.02 -29.32
C GLY A 336 20.80 13.04 -30.42
N ASP A 337 19.81 13.39 -31.23
CA ASP A 337 19.95 14.45 -32.25
C ASP A 337 20.22 15.82 -31.64
N MET A 338 19.58 16.14 -30.52
CA MET A 338 19.82 17.40 -29.84
C MET A 338 21.28 17.47 -29.34
N VAL A 339 21.85 16.36 -28.87
CA VAL A 339 23.27 16.27 -28.49
C VAL A 339 24.18 16.46 -29.72
N MET A 340 23.85 15.86 -30.87
CA MET A 340 24.57 16.09 -32.12
C MET A 340 24.49 17.55 -32.58
N PHE A 341 23.33 18.20 -32.41
CA PHE A 341 23.14 19.60 -32.73
C PHE A 341 24.01 20.50 -31.85
N MET A 342 23.97 20.30 -30.53
CA MET A 342 24.82 20.99 -29.57
C MET A 342 26.31 20.80 -29.89
N HIS A 343 26.68 19.58 -30.30
CA HIS A 343 28.04 19.26 -30.70
C HIS A 343 28.51 20.09 -31.91
N TYR A 344 27.70 20.17 -32.97
CA TYR A 344 28.04 20.96 -34.15
C TYR A 344 28.13 22.46 -33.86
N ASP A 345 27.26 22.99 -32.99
CA ASP A 345 27.38 24.38 -32.51
C ASP A 345 28.71 24.62 -31.80
N ASN A 346 29.07 23.74 -30.85
CA ASN A 346 30.34 23.81 -30.13
C ASN A 346 31.55 23.79 -31.09
N LEU A 347 31.53 22.95 -32.13
CA LEU A 347 32.58 22.90 -33.14
C LEU A 347 32.64 24.15 -34.03
N ALA A 348 31.51 24.80 -34.28
CA ALA A 348 31.40 26.01 -35.09
C ALA A 348 31.81 27.30 -34.35
N GLY A 349 32.39 27.19 -33.16
CA GLY A 349 32.81 28.32 -32.32
C GLY A 349 31.91 28.55 -31.10
N GLY A 350 30.86 27.73 -30.94
CA GLY A 350 29.93 27.75 -29.80
C GLY A 350 29.07 29.00 -29.70
N GLY A 351 28.38 29.13 -28.56
CA GLY A 351 27.52 30.27 -28.24
C GLY A 351 26.05 29.92 -28.16
N GLY A 352 25.66 28.72 -28.59
CA GLY A 352 24.34 28.17 -28.35
C GLY A 352 24.06 27.99 -26.85
N VAL A 353 22.84 28.31 -26.46
CA VAL A 353 22.34 28.18 -25.10
C VAL A 353 20.97 27.50 -25.14
N THR A 354 20.66 26.74 -24.09
CA THR A 354 19.34 26.14 -23.90
C THR A 354 18.30 27.22 -23.61
N PRO A 355 16.99 26.91 -23.66
CA PRO A 355 15.93 27.84 -23.26
C PRO A 355 16.07 28.39 -21.82
N LEU A 356 16.79 27.68 -20.94
CA LEU A 356 17.07 28.13 -19.58
C LEU A 356 18.47 28.77 -19.42
N GLY A 357 19.16 29.02 -20.53
CA GLY A 357 20.42 29.76 -20.55
C GLY A 357 21.67 28.94 -20.29
N VAL A 358 21.60 27.61 -20.26
CA VAL A 358 22.76 26.74 -20.09
C VAL A 358 23.54 26.68 -21.41
N PRO A 359 24.85 27.00 -21.45
CA PRO A 359 25.64 26.86 -22.66
C PRO A 359 25.72 25.41 -23.14
N PHE A 360 25.60 25.17 -24.45
CA PHE A 360 25.74 23.83 -25.02
C PHE A 360 27.09 23.18 -24.72
N ALA A 361 28.16 23.98 -24.65
CA ALA A 361 29.49 23.54 -24.25
C ALA A 361 29.59 23.04 -22.79
N SER A 362 28.59 23.33 -21.93
CA SER A 362 28.51 22.77 -20.58
C SER A 362 27.86 21.39 -20.56
N MET A 363 26.98 21.10 -21.52
CA MET A 363 26.19 19.86 -21.58
C MET A 363 26.80 18.79 -22.48
N VAL A 364 27.58 19.18 -23.48
CA VAL A 364 28.20 18.27 -24.45
C VAL A 364 29.69 18.57 -24.55
N ASP A 365 30.51 17.58 -24.22
CA ASP A 365 31.94 17.56 -24.47
C ASP A 365 32.18 17.23 -25.95
N SER A 366 32.67 18.25 -26.68
CA SER A 366 33.00 18.18 -28.10
C SER A 366 34.52 18.13 -28.35
N SER A 367 35.31 17.73 -27.35
CA SER A 367 36.78 17.63 -27.50
C SER A 367 37.21 16.62 -28.57
N ASP A 368 36.41 15.56 -28.79
CA ASP A 368 36.48 14.72 -29.98
C ASP A 368 35.48 15.23 -31.03
N PRO A 369 35.93 15.75 -32.18
CA PRO A 369 35.06 16.31 -33.22
C PRO A 369 34.23 15.25 -33.96
N THR A 370 34.44 13.95 -33.68
CA THR A 370 33.73 12.84 -34.32
C THR A 370 32.82 12.08 -33.36
N ALA A 371 32.92 12.34 -32.06
CA ALA A 371 32.21 11.59 -31.02
C ALA A 371 31.82 12.52 -29.87
N PRO A 372 30.64 13.17 -29.93
CA PRO A 372 30.16 13.95 -28.80
C PRO A 372 29.94 13.08 -27.58
N LYS A 373 30.24 13.65 -26.41
CA LYS A 373 29.98 13.01 -25.13
C LYS A 373 29.06 13.88 -24.29
N ILE A 374 27.96 13.30 -23.83
CA ILE A 374 27.09 13.94 -22.84
C ILE A 374 27.86 14.13 -21.54
N VAL A 375 27.78 15.33 -20.97
CA VAL A 375 28.31 15.63 -19.64
C VAL A 375 27.28 15.17 -18.60
N ASP A 376 27.68 14.25 -17.72
CA ASP A 376 26.82 13.78 -16.62
C ASP A 376 26.91 14.73 -15.42
N ASP A 377 25.80 15.39 -15.11
CA ASP A 377 25.65 16.31 -13.97
C ASP A 377 25.02 15.64 -12.73
N SER A 378 24.71 14.34 -12.77
CA SER A 378 24.04 13.62 -11.67
C SER A 378 24.87 13.48 -10.39
N GLY A 379 26.18 13.73 -10.45
CA GLY A 379 27.10 13.68 -9.31
C GLY A 379 26.90 14.80 -8.29
N THR A 380 26.09 15.81 -8.61
CA THR A 380 25.78 16.94 -7.72
C THR A 380 24.28 17.21 -7.63
N VAL A 381 23.87 18.07 -6.71
CA VAL A 381 22.48 18.55 -6.60
C VAL A 381 22.39 19.89 -7.32
N PHE A 382 21.33 20.11 -8.07
CA PHE A 382 21.11 21.38 -8.74
C PHE A 382 21.09 22.53 -7.72
N SER A 383 21.79 23.61 -8.04
CA SER A 383 21.68 24.87 -7.30
C SER A 383 21.60 26.04 -8.25
N GLY A 384 20.61 26.91 -8.02
CA GLY A 384 20.46 28.16 -8.76
C GLY A 384 21.63 29.14 -8.64
N ALA A 385 22.59 28.89 -7.73
CA ALA A 385 23.82 29.69 -7.62
C ALA A 385 24.75 29.52 -8.84
N ASN A 386 24.70 28.34 -9.48
CA ASN A 386 25.43 28.05 -10.70
C ASN A 386 24.62 27.09 -11.58
N PRO A 387 23.58 27.58 -12.28
CA PRO A 387 22.73 26.73 -13.10
C PRO A 387 23.50 26.03 -14.23
N ASN A 388 24.65 26.59 -14.63
CA ASN A 388 25.53 26.02 -15.64
C ASN A 388 26.24 24.75 -15.17
N ALA A 389 26.31 24.47 -13.86
CA ALA A 389 26.88 23.23 -13.35
C ALA A 389 25.93 22.03 -13.40
N GLY A 390 24.65 22.27 -13.71
CA GLY A 390 23.63 21.21 -13.70
C GLY A 390 23.35 20.69 -12.29
N GLY A 391 22.93 19.43 -12.21
CA GLY A 391 22.70 18.70 -10.98
C GLY A 391 21.38 17.94 -10.97
N LYS A 392 21.24 16.99 -10.04
CA LYS A 392 19.96 16.31 -9.77
C LYS A 392 18.90 17.32 -9.34
N MET A 393 17.72 17.22 -9.95
CA MET A 393 16.57 18.06 -9.59
C MET A 393 15.80 17.40 -8.45
N TYR A 394 15.44 18.17 -7.43
CA TYR A 394 14.61 17.70 -6.32
C TYR A 394 13.14 17.93 -6.65
N PHE A 395 12.30 16.95 -6.33
CA PHE A 395 10.88 17.02 -6.60
C PHE A 395 10.09 16.79 -5.32
N ALA A 396 9.04 17.59 -5.11
CA ALA A 396 8.17 17.48 -3.95
C ALA A 396 6.70 17.31 -4.37
N THR A 397 5.95 16.56 -3.57
CA THR A 397 4.50 16.42 -3.73
C THR A 397 3.85 17.80 -3.69
N ARG A 398 3.18 18.16 -4.78
CA ARG A 398 2.48 19.45 -4.93
C ARG A 398 1.40 19.61 -3.87
N GLU A 399 0.56 18.59 -3.77
CA GLU A 399 -0.53 18.49 -2.81
C GLU A 399 -0.78 17.02 -2.48
N GLY A 400 -1.25 16.77 -1.25
CA GLY A 400 -1.62 15.41 -0.84
C GLY A 400 -2.80 14.92 -1.66
N LEU A 401 -2.68 13.72 -2.23
CA LEU A 401 -3.76 13.09 -2.99
C LEU A 401 -4.60 12.22 -2.06
N CYS A 402 -5.87 12.55 -1.88
CA CYS A 402 -6.86 11.70 -1.21
C CYS A 402 -7.67 10.94 -2.27
N VAL A 403 -7.64 9.61 -2.19
CA VAL A 403 -8.34 8.72 -3.12
C VAL A 403 -9.39 7.94 -2.34
N PRO A 404 -10.68 8.12 -2.63
CA PRO A 404 -11.74 7.27 -2.08
C PRO A 404 -11.62 5.84 -2.61
N THR A 405 -11.77 4.86 -1.71
CA THR A 405 -11.50 3.46 -1.99
C THR A 405 -12.54 2.55 -1.38
N ASN A 406 -12.80 1.43 -2.06
CA ASN A 406 -13.37 0.25 -1.42
C ASN A 406 -12.23 -0.56 -0.81
N GLU A 407 -12.40 -0.97 0.45
CA GLU A 407 -11.47 -1.84 1.17
C GLU A 407 -12.11 -3.18 1.49
N ILE A 408 -11.33 -4.25 1.33
CA ILE A 408 -11.62 -5.57 1.92
C ILE A 408 -10.39 -5.97 2.72
N LEU A 409 -10.61 -6.35 3.98
CA LEU A 409 -9.56 -6.88 4.83
C LEU A 409 -9.86 -8.35 5.14
N THR A 410 -8.99 -9.25 4.66
CA THR A 410 -9.03 -10.67 5.08
C THR A 410 -8.10 -10.85 6.27
N VAL A 411 -8.63 -11.40 7.36
CA VAL A 411 -7.90 -11.67 8.59
C VAL A 411 -7.88 -13.17 8.83
N LYS A 412 -6.67 -13.69 9.09
CA LYS A 412 -6.46 -15.03 9.60
C LYS A 412 -5.62 -14.96 10.85
N SER A 413 -6.07 -15.59 11.91
CA SER A 413 -5.44 -15.49 13.21
C SER A 413 -5.40 -16.82 13.91
N VAL A 414 -4.28 -17.07 14.59
CA VAL A 414 -4.05 -18.27 15.40
C VAL A 414 -3.70 -17.81 16.80
N TRP A 415 -4.33 -18.43 17.78
CA TRP A 415 -4.23 -18.07 19.18
C TRP A 415 -3.96 -19.30 20.04
N ALA A 416 -3.00 -19.22 20.94
CA ALA A 416 -2.77 -20.25 21.96
C ALA A 416 -3.58 -19.93 23.21
N GLU A 417 -4.03 -20.97 23.91
CA GLU A 417 -4.63 -20.83 25.22
C GLU A 417 -3.68 -20.07 26.17
N ALA A 418 -4.20 -19.04 26.84
CA ALA A 418 -3.43 -18.30 27.81
C ALA A 418 -3.38 -19.08 29.13
N GLU A 419 -2.17 -19.38 29.62
CA GLU A 419 -2.02 -19.90 30.98
C GLU A 419 -2.57 -18.89 31.99
N GLU A 420 -3.40 -19.36 32.94
CA GLU A 420 -4.00 -18.54 34.02
C GLU A 420 -2.98 -17.89 34.97
#